data_AF-F8QCQ1-F1
#
_entry.id   AF-F8QCQ1-F1
#
_cell.length_a   1.000
_cell.length_b   1.000
_cell.length_c   1.000
_cell.angle_alpha   90.00
_cell.angle_beta   90.00
_cell.angle_gamma   90.00
#
_symmetry.space_group_name_H-M   'P 1'
#
loop_
_entity.id
_entity.type
_entity.pdbx_description
1 polymer ?
#
loop_
_entity_poly.entity_id
_entity_poly.type
_entity_poly.pdbx_seq_one_letter_code
_entity_poly.pdbx_strand_id
1 'polypeptide(L)'
;MIPFLGGEERRREINLGGSSSVSSSAAILDRARARRIEREELRKRLESAVKIQAVWRGILESRRIRRNLYEIFTQNITDITGLRCLALIGRDEAVLGQWSKAVTSNGNGSLLRLAQGPDRESWLVLIRQACLLLLQSIAGTPQSDHAVSHLQILCTLMDESILTQALGPDGQYATATITDYLAKRDLYHYLSTAIQAISIESKNAVVLPYIIKLISLSISTVSEPTIGLPQYLPAFFLHILAIPLLPYRIPLKSLTELSARIPLTSLHILSPHISTIVASASLVSRIHLIANLLAFTPPRYSILPAPSLSTYLQLLTTLMNSLPIFALDASETPGPGAGPSDWVDDYDSDSDAAPQVSVVTSFTAQAVLPRLDLRTRKRLQTLPSSSHLNALLKASQRYRGVLSDLMSFLLGVCIIWPAQRSKVLGSVLVYGGGGIVREIYREHVRNSPLGQNDNPATLMEPAHALWWHPLIFLVDLYTQSLLTMSDDEFFSNSRTSLSLDELILFSRKLLNIAFTLYWKEDQTKVQEDGVSGLNLKWGSVRERITRCLQAIHAR
;
A
#
# COMPACT_ATOMS: atom_id res chain seq x y z
N MET A 1 29.77 80.13 2.76
CA MET A 1 29.25 80.57 1.45
C MET A 1 27.79 80.22 1.36
N ILE A 2 26.93 81.23 1.22
CA ILE A 2 25.52 81.16 0.80
C ILE A 2 25.49 81.62 -0.68
N PRO A 3 24.56 81.12 -1.51
CA PRO A 3 23.54 82.02 -2.08
C PRO A 3 22.14 81.35 -2.01
N PHE A 4 21.10 81.95 -1.42
CA PHE A 4 20.29 83.11 -1.86
C PHE A 4 19.51 82.87 -3.16
N LEU A 5 18.22 82.54 -3.02
CA LEU A 5 17.09 82.65 -3.97
C LEU A 5 15.84 82.48 -3.06
N GLY A 6 15.06 83.49 -2.67
CA GLY A 6 14.69 84.69 -3.42
C GLY A 6 13.57 84.34 -4.40
N GLY A 7 12.35 84.09 -3.90
CA GLY A 7 11.21 83.71 -4.73
C GLY A 7 9.89 83.63 -3.96
N GLU A 8 9.29 84.81 -3.76
CA GLU A 8 7.85 85.07 -3.55
C GLU A 8 7.10 84.23 -2.51
N GLU A 9 6.99 84.78 -1.31
CA GLU A 9 5.90 84.48 -0.38
C GLU A 9 4.55 84.80 -1.04
N ARG A 10 3.93 83.81 -1.67
CA ARG A 10 2.50 83.82 -1.97
C ARG A 10 1.73 83.92 -0.65
N ARG A 11 1.40 85.15 -0.25
CA ARG A 11 0.36 85.42 0.75
C ARG A 11 -0.87 84.61 0.38
N ARG A 12 -1.22 83.65 1.25
CA ARG A 12 -2.49 82.93 1.15
C ARG A 12 -3.60 83.97 1.29
N GLU A 13 -4.40 84.18 0.26
CA GLU A 13 -5.68 84.87 0.40
C GLU A 13 -6.56 84.04 1.33
N ILE A 14 -6.60 84.43 2.60
CA ILE A 14 -7.54 83.89 3.57
C ILE A 14 -8.86 84.60 3.30
N ASN A 15 -9.66 84.03 2.41
CA ASN A 15 -11.06 84.40 2.26
C ASN A 15 -11.81 84.01 3.54
N LEU A 16 -12.03 84.99 4.42
CA LEU A 16 -12.89 84.92 5.61
C LEU A 16 -14.37 85.18 5.28
N GLY A 17 -14.74 85.15 3.99
CA GLY A 17 -16.13 85.25 3.54
C GLY A 17 -16.84 83.90 3.63
N GLY A 18 -17.45 83.61 4.77
CA GLY A 18 -18.33 82.45 4.94
C GLY A 18 -19.61 82.58 4.12
N SER A 19 -19.60 82.08 2.88
CA SER A 19 -20.83 81.76 2.15
C SER A 19 -21.42 80.48 2.74
N SER A 20 -22.29 80.62 3.74
CA SER A 20 -23.11 79.57 4.31
C SER A 20 -24.14 79.07 3.29
N SER A 21 -23.68 78.28 2.30
CA SER A 21 -24.59 77.32 1.67
C SER A 21 -24.96 76.30 2.74
N VAL A 22 -26.21 76.33 3.20
CA VAL A 22 -26.77 75.39 4.16
C VAL A 22 -26.87 74.03 3.49
N SER A 23 -25.75 73.34 3.37
CA SER A 23 -25.75 71.90 3.11
C SER A 23 -26.36 71.26 4.35
N SER A 24 -27.48 70.55 4.17
CA SER A 24 -28.14 69.82 5.26
C SER A 24 -27.11 69.00 6.04
N SER A 25 -27.29 68.87 7.35
CA SER A 25 -26.38 68.08 8.22
C SER A 25 -26.07 66.69 7.62
N ALA A 26 -27.06 66.07 6.97
CA ALA A 26 -26.90 64.82 6.21
C ALA A 26 -25.87 64.92 5.06
N ALA A 27 -25.91 65.97 4.24
CA ALA A 27 -24.98 66.17 3.14
C ALA A 27 -23.53 66.39 3.61
N ILE A 28 -23.32 66.97 4.79
CA ILE A 28 -21.99 67.12 5.40
C ILE A 28 -21.46 65.75 5.88
N LEU A 29 -22.33 64.94 6.50
CA LEU A 29 -22.00 63.60 6.96
C LEU A 29 -21.68 62.66 5.77
N ASP A 30 -22.43 62.73 4.68
CA ASP A 30 -22.19 61.95 3.47
C ASP A 30 -20.86 62.34 2.80
N ARG A 31 -20.56 63.64 2.71
CA ARG A 31 -19.24 64.11 2.23
C ARG A 31 -18.09 63.64 3.11
N ALA A 32 -18.28 63.62 4.43
CA ALA A 32 -17.27 63.11 5.37
C ALA A 32 -17.08 61.59 5.22
N ARG A 33 -18.15 60.84 5.01
CA ARG A 33 -18.12 59.39 4.77
C ARG A 33 -17.43 59.07 3.43
N ALA A 34 -17.78 59.78 2.35
CA ALA A 34 -17.13 59.62 1.05
C ALA A 34 -15.62 59.86 1.12
N ARG A 35 -15.18 60.95 1.77
CA ARG A 35 -13.74 61.23 1.99
C ARG A 35 -13.03 60.18 2.82
N ARG A 36 -13.71 59.56 3.80
CA ARG A 36 -13.15 58.44 4.57
C ARG A 36 -12.95 57.22 3.69
N ILE A 37 -13.97 56.87 2.89
CA ILE A 37 -13.89 55.76 1.93
C ILE A 37 -12.75 56.00 0.94
N GLU A 38 -12.63 57.20 0.35
CA GLU A 38 -11.54 57.54 -0.56
C GLU A 38 -10.16 57.39 0.10
N ARG A 39 -10.00 57.84 1.35
CA ARG A 39 -8.73 57.68 2.10
C ARG A 39 -8.43 56.22 2.41
N GLU A 40 -9.44 55.45 2.78
CA GLU A 40 -9.29 54.02 3.03
C GLU A 40 -8.94 53.27 1.74
N GLU A 41 -9.56 53.60 0.61
CA GLU A 41 -9.23 53.05 -0.69
C GLU A 41 -7.80 53.43 -1.12
N LEU A 42 -7.41 54.70 -0.95
CA LEU A 42 -6.06 55.16 -1.27
C LEU A 42 -5.03 54.45 -0.38
N ARG A 43 -5.32 54.32 0.93
CA ARG A 43 -4.49 53.55 1.86
C ARG A 43 -4.37 52.08 1.46
N LYS A 44 -5.48 51.42 1.13
CA LYS A 44 -5.49 50.02 0.64
C LYS A 44 -4.68 49.87 -0.65
N ARG A 45 -4.78 50.83 -1.58
CA ARG A 45 -4.00 50.84 -2.82
C ARG A 45 -2.51 50.99 -2.53
N LEU A 46 -2.11 51.89 -1.63
CA LEU A 46 -0.72 52.07 -1.22
C LEU A 46 -0.17 50.84 -0.51
N GLU A 47 -0.91 50.26 0.44
CA GLU A 47 -0.51 49.03 1.14
C GLU A 47 -0.35 47.86 0.17
N SER A 48 -1.26 47.73 -0.81
CA SER A 48 -1.17 46.71 -1.85
C SER A 48 0.03 46.95 -2.77
N ALA A 49 0.29 48.20 -3.17
CA ALA A 49 1.46 48.56 -3.97
C ALA A 49 2.77 48.25 -3.24
N VAL A 50 2.87 48.55 -1.93
CA VAL A 50 4.03 48.22 -1.10
C VAL A 50 4.25 46.70 -1.02
N LYS A 51 3.18 45.91 -0.85
CA LYS A 51 3.26 44.44 -0.87
C LYS A 51 3.79 43.92 -2.20
N ILE A 52 3.25 44.41 -3.32
CA ILE A 52 3.68 44.03 -4.66
C ILE A 52 5.16 44.39 -4.88
N GLN A 53 5.56 45.61 -4.50
CA GLN A 53 6.96 46.06 -4.62
C GLN A 53 7.91 45.23 -3.74
N ALA A 54 7.52 44.90 -2.52
CA ALA A 54 8.31 44.05 -1.62
C ALA A 54 8.51 42.64 -2.21
N VAL A 55 7.44 42.03 -2.72
CA VAL A 55 7.51 40.73 -3.40
C VAL A 55 8.40 40.81 -4.64
N TRP A 56 8.24 41.83 -5.47
CA TRP A 56 9.06 42.01 -6.67
C TRP A 56 10.54 42.19 -6.36
N ARG A 57 10.90 43.03 -5.38
CA ARG A 57 12.29 43.21 -4.91
C ARG A 57 12.84 41.90 -4.35
N GLY A 58 12.05 41.16 -3.57
CA GLY A 58 12.44 39.84 -3.05
C GLY A 58 12.73 38.83 -4.16
N ILE A 59 11.90 38.77 -5.20
CA ILE A 59 12.13 37.90 -6.37
C ILE A 59 13.40 38.33 -7.12
N LEU A 60 13.62 39.64 -7.30
CA LEU A 60 14.78 40.15 -8.01
C LEU A 60 16.09 39.85 -7.26
N GLU A 61 16.13 40.08 -5.95
CA GLU A 61 17.29 39.75 -5.12
C GLU A 61 17.51 38.24 -5.03
N SER A 62 16.45 37.43 -4.91
CA SER A 62 16.57 35.97 -4.97
C SER A 62 17.20 35.50 -6.28
N ARG A 63 16.79 36.08 -7.42
CA ARG A 63 17.40 35.77 -8.74
C ARG A 63 18.86 36.20 -8.81
N ARG A 64 19.19 37.38 -8.26
CA ARG A 64 20.57 37.88 -8.22
C ARG A 64 21.46 36.98 -7.37
N ILE A 65 21.03 36.63 -6.16
CA ILE A 65 21.74 35.70 -5.27
C ILE A 65 21.91 34.36 -5.95
N ARG A 66 20.85 33.84 -6.60
CA ARG A 66 20.95 32.55 -7.30
C ARG A 66 22.00 32.59 -8.41
N ARG A 67 22.04 33.65 -9.25
CA ARG A 67 23.09 33.84 -10.27
C ARG A 67 24.49 33.85 -9.68
N ASN A 68 24.69 34.60 -8.59
CA ASN A 68 25.98 34.62 -7.88
C ASN A 68 26.35 33.20 -7.37
N LEU A 69 25.38 32.45 -6.82
CA LEU A 69 25.61 31.07 -6.41
C LEU A 69 25.98 30.15 -7.59
N TYR A 70 25.40 30.33 -8.79
CA TYR A 70 25.83 29.60 -9.98
C TYR A 70 27.28 29.93 -10.34
N GLU A 71 27.66 31.22 -10.33
CA GLU A 71 29.03 31.64 -10.66
C GLU A 71 30.03 31.02 -9.68
N ILE A 72 29.77 31.10 -8.37
CA ILE A 72 30.61 30.48 -7.33
C ILE A 72 30.67 28.95 -7.50
N PHE A 73 29.54 28.31 -7.82
CA PHE A 73 29.48 26.87 -8.05
C PHE A 73 30.32 26.45 -9.26
N THR A 74 30.23 27.16 -10.38
CA THR A 74 30.98 26.82 -11.61
C THR A 74 32.50 26.90 -11.41
N GLN A 75 32.96 27.75 -10.50
CA GLN A 75 34.38 27.85 -10.14
C GLN A 75 34.86 26.70 -9.23
N ASN A 76 33.98 26.16 -8.38
CA ASN A 76 34.34 25.21 -7.32
C ASN A 76 33.38 24.02 -7.26
N ILE A 77 33.21 23.30 -8.37
CA ILE A 77 32.14 22.29 -8.52
C ILE A 77 32.22 21.18 -7.45
N THR A 78 33.40 20.62 -7.21
CA THR A 78 33.57 19.43 -6.35
C THR A 78 33.94 19.74 -4.90
N ASP A 79 34.12 21.02 -4.55
CA ASP A 79 34.54 21.42 -3.20
C ASP A 79 33.35 21.64 -2.27
N ILE A 80 33.63 21.81 -0.97
CA ILE A 80 32.59 22.03 0.05
C ILE A 80 31.73 23.26 -0.27
N THR A 81 32.32 24.32 -0.84
CA THR A 81 31.61 25.51 -1.30
C THR A 81 30.64 25.18 -2.44
N GLY A 82 31.07 24.35 -3.40
CA GLY A 82 30.20 23.85 -4.47
C GLY A 82 29.01 23.08 -3.92
N LEU A 83 29.25 22.20 -2.92
CA LEU A 83 28.19 21.43 -2.27
C LEU A 83 27.20 22.33 -1.49
N ARG A 84 27.67 23.40 -0.85
CA ARG A 84 26.82 24.44 -0.22
C ARG A 84 25.97 25.15 -1.26
N CYS A 85 26.58 25.59 -2.37
CA CYS A 85 25.86 26.21 -3.48
C CYS A 85 24.81 25.26 -4.05
N LEU A 86 25.13 23.97 -4.23
CA LEU A 86 24.20 22.96 -4.72
C LEU A 86 22.97 22.83 -3.81
N ALA A 87 23.18 22.72 -2.50
CA ALA A 87 22.11 22.64 -1.52
C ALA A 87 21.21 23.88 -1.50
N LEU A 88 21.79 25.09 -1.72
CA LEU A 88 21.06 26.36 -1.73
C LEU A 88 20.34 26.65 -3.06
N ILE A 89 20.92 26.24 -4.19
CA ILE A 89 20.29 26.39 -5.51
C ILE A 89 19.07 25.46 -5.61
N GLY A 90 19.19 24.23 -5.09
CA GLY A 90 18.10 23.27 -4.98
C GLY A 90 17.94 22.39 -6.22
N ARG A 91 16.71 22.27 -6.73
CA ARG A 91 16.31 21.29 -7.77
C ARG A 91 16.66 21.70 -9.20
N ASP A 92 17.78 22.40 -9.41
CA ASP A 92 18.22 22.71 -10.77
C ASP A 92 18.97 21.52 -11.39
N GLU A 93 18.34 20.89 -12.40
CA GLU A 93 18.87 19.70 -13.06
C GLU A 93 20.21 19.95 -13.77
N ALA A 94 20.44 21.15 -14.30
CA ALA A 94 21.70 21.45 -14.98
C ALA A 94 22.86 21.52 -13.98
N VAL A 95 22.64 22.12 -12.80
CA VAL A 95 23.64 22.20 -11.73
C VAL A 95 23.91 20.82 -11.11
N LEU A 96 22.85 20.09 -10.78
CA LEU A 96 22.95 18.71 -10.27
C LEU A 96 23.67 17.82 -11.28
N GLY A 97 23.34 17.98 -12.56
CA GLY A 97 23.94 17.27 -13.66
C GLY A 97 25.42 17.58 -13.87
N GLN A 98 25.83 18.85 -13.75
CA GLN A 98 27.23 19.26 -13.79
C GLN A 98 28.03 18.71 -12.61
N TRP A 99 27.48 18.85 -11.40
CA TRP A 99 28.11 18.34 -10.18
C TRP A 99 28.31 16.83 -10.25
N SER A 100 27.26 16.09 -10.60
CA SER A 100 27.30 14.63 -10.62
C SER A 100 28.24 14.08 -11.68
N LYS A 101 28.28 14.70 -12.87
CA LYS A 101 29.25 14.36 -13.92
C LYS A 101 30.69 14.62 -13.45
N ALA A 102 30.96 15.77 -12.83
CA ALA A 102 32.30 16.10 -12.33
C ALA A 102 32.77 15.15 -11.21
N VAL A 103 31.86 14.78 -10.29
CA VAL A 103 32.16 13.83 -9.22
C VAL A 103 32.41 12.42 -9.78
N THR A 104 31.57 11.96 -10.72
CA THR A 104 31.73 10.62 -11.31
C THR A 104 32.95 10.51 -12.22
N SER A 105 33.31 11.56 -12.96
CA SER A 105 34.51 11.58 -13.81
C SER A 105 35.82 11.52 -13.03
N ASN A 106 35.86 12.12 -11.84
CA ASN A 106 37.04 12.14 -10.98
C ASN A 106 37.15 10.88 -10.08
N GLY A 107 36.20 9.96 -10.19
CA GLY A 107 36.13 8.73 -9.40
C GLY A 107 35.65 8.92 -7.97
N ASN A 108 35.36 7.79 -7.29
CA ASN A 108 34.80 7.77 -5.93
C ASN A 108 35.67 8.51 -4.90
N GLY A 109 36.99 8.57 -5.10
CA GLY A 109 37.91 9.28 -4.21
C GLY A 109 37.62 10.79 -4.12
N SER A 110 37.17 11.42 -5.21
CA SER A 110 36.84 12.85 -5.21
C SER A 110 35.62 13.17 -4.34
N LEU A 111 34.63 12.27 -4.32
CA LEU A 111 33.42 12.42 -3.51
C LEU A 111 33.72 12.33 -2.01
N LEU A 112 34.62 11.42 -1.64
CA LEU A 112 34.91 11.05 -0.25
C LEU A 112 36.07 11.85 0.35
N ARG A 113 36.84 12.58 -0.46
CA ARG A 113 37.93 13.45 0.02
C ARG A 113 37.48 14.43 1.10
N LEU A 114 36.29 15.02 0.93
CA LEU A 114 35.73 15.98 1.89
C LEU A 114 35.28 15.33 3.21
N ALA A 115 35.00 14.02 3.19
CA ALA A 115 34.62 13.28 4.39
C ALA A 115 35.81 12.97 5.32
N GLN A 116 37.04 12.98 4.79
CA GLN A 116 38.27 12.74 5.56
C GLN A 116 38.89 14.02 6.13
N GLY A 117 38.43 15.20 5.70
CA GLY A 117 39.02 16.49 6.04
C GLY A 117 38.40 17.18 7.26
N PRO A 118 38.81 18.44 7.54
CA PRO A 118 38.23 19.25 8.63
C PRO A 118 36.73 19.54 8.42
N ASP A 119 36.26 19.48 7.17
CA ASP A 119 34.87 19.75 6.80
C ASP A 119 33.93 18.54 6.92
N ARG A 120 34.36 17.42 7.52
CA ARG A 120 33.61 16.14 7.58
C ARG A 120 32.14 16.28 8.01
N GLU A 121 31.88 17.10 9.04
CA GLU A 121 30.53 17.27 9.60
C GLU A 121 29.65 18.09 8.66
N SER A 122 30.21 19.16 8.09
CA SER A 122 29.55 19.97 7.07
C SER A 122 29.25 19.13 5.83
N TRP A 123 30.20 18.31 5.40
CA TRP A 123 30.03 17.39 4.28
C TRP A 123 28.87 16.43 4.54
N LEU A 124 28.80 15.78 5.71
CA LEU A 124 27.73 14.82 6.00
C LEU A 124 26.33 15.48 6.02
N VAL A 125 26.22 16.72 6.49
CA VAL A 125 24.94 17.47 6.44
C VAL A 125 24.54 17.76 5.00
N LEU A 126 25.48 18.30 4.21
CA LEU A 126 25.22 18.74 2.85
C LEU A 126 25.01 17.56 1.89
N ILE A 127 25.77 16.48 2.05
CA ILE A 127 25.68 15.31 1.15
C ILE A 127 24.33 14.62 1.30
N ARG A 128 23.74 14.58 2.51
CA ARG A 128 22.38 14.06 2.73
C ARG A 128 21.34 14.86 1.96
N GLN A 129 21.47 16.19 1.96
CA GLN A 129 20.60 17.08 1.20
C GLN A 129 20.80 16.91 -0.30
N ALA A 130 22.07 16.82 -0.75
CA ALA A 130 22.40 16.56 -2.15
C ALA A 130 21.79 15.21 -2.61
N CYS A 131 21.95 14.13 -1.84
CA CYS A 131 21.33 12.83 -2.14
C CYS A 131 19.82 12.93 -2.32
N LEU A 132 19.13 13.71 -1.49
CA LEU A 132 17.69 13.93 -1.64
C LEU A 132 17.36 14.68 -2.94
N LEU A 133 18.14 15.70 -3.30
CA LEU A 133 17.95 16.45 -4.56
C LEU A 133 18.19 15.55 -5.78
N LEU A 134 19.24 14.72 -5.77
CA LEU A 134 19.50 13.72 -6.81
C LEU A 134 18.33 12.74 -6.93
N LEU A 135 17.84 12.22 -5.82
CA LEU A 135 16.73 11.29 -5.79
C LEU A 135 15.43 11.91 -6.35
N GLN A 136 15.15 13.17 -5.99
CA GLN A 136 14.01 13.92 -6.52
C GLN A 136 14.14 14.17 -8.04
N SER A 137 15.34 14.50 -8.51
CA SER A 137 15.65 14.62 -9.94
C SER A 137 15.40 13.30 -10.67
N ILE A 138 15.91 12.17 -10.16
CA ILE A 138 15.71 10.83 -10.75
C ILE A 138 14.22 10.46 -10.78
N ALA A 139 13.46 10.80 -9.74
CA ALA A 139 12.02 10.54 -9.71
C ALA A 139 11.24 11.36 -10.75
N GLY A 140 11.65 12.61 -11.00
CA GLY A 140 10.99 13.49 -11.97
C GLY A 140 11.36 13.16 -13.42
N THR A 141 12.63 12.88 -13.69
CA THR A 141 13.15 12.64 -15.05
C THR A 141 14.16 11.48 -15.05
N PRO A 142 13.71 10.23 -14.89
CA PRO A 142 14.61 9.08 -14.79
C PRO A 142 15.37 8.77 -16.10
N GLN A 143 14.95 9.35 -17.22
CA GLN A 143 15.61 9.20 -18.53
C GLN A 143 16.51 10.39 -18.87
N SER A 144 16.81 11.30 -17.93
CA SER A 144 17.73 12.40 -18.19
C SER A 144 19.16 11.89 -18.45
N ASP A 145 19.94 12.65 -19.23
CA ASP A 145 21.35 12.34 -19.50
C ASP A 145 22.23 12.33 -18.24
N HIS A 146 21.72 12.83 -17.12
CA HIS A 146 22.41 12.91 -15.83
C HIS A 146 21.95 11.83 -14.84
N ALA A 147 20.84 11.14 -15.11
CA ALA A 147 20.24 10.17 -14.19
C ALA A 147 21.20 9.05 -13.79
N VAL A 148 22.01 8.56 -14.73
CA VAL A 148 23.04 7.53 -14.45
C VAL A 148 24.11 8.05 -13.49
N SER A 149 24.62 9.27 -13.71
CA SER A 149 25.60 9.89 -12.80
C SER A 149 25.01 10.14 -11.41
N HIS A 150 23.76 10.60 -11.33
CA HIS A 150 23.04 10.76 -10.06
C HIS A 150 22.95 9.43 -9.29
N LEU A 151 22.55 8.36 -9.99
CA LEU A 151 22.39 7.04 -9.39
C LEU A 151 23.71 6.38 -9.00
N GLN A 152 24.79 6.59 -9.76
CA GLN A 152 26.11 6.10 -9.40
C GLN A 152 26.58 6.70 -8.06
N ILE A 153 26.39 8.00 -7.88
CA ILE A 153 26.72 8.68 -6.62
C ILE A 153 25.88 8.14 -5.46
N LEU A 154 24.56 8.02 -5.66
CA LEU A 154 23.66 7.45 -4.64
C LEU A 154 24.04 6.01 -4.28
N CYS A 155 24.37 5.18 -5.27
CA CYS A 155 24.82 3.81 -5.03
C CYS A 155 26.13 3.81 -4.25
N THR A 156 27.12 4.63 -4.63
CA THR A 156 28.40 4.73 -3.90
C THR A 156 28.19 5.18 -2.45
N LEU A 157 27.27 6.12 -2.20
CA LEU A 157 27.00 6.66 -0.87
C LEU A 157 26.11 5.79 0.01
N MET A 158 25.42 4.81 -0.58
CA MET A 158 24.59 3.84 0.15
C MET A 158 25.22 2.45 0.20
N ASP A 159 26.40 2.27 -0.42
CA ASP A 159 27.16 1.02 -0.40
C ASP A 159 28.14 1.06 0.76
N GLU A 160 27.75 0.41 1.86
CA GLU A 160 28.52 0.33 3.10
C GLU A 160 29.94 -0.19 2.88
N SER A 161 30.12 -1.12 1.93
CA SER A 161 31.44 -1.70 1.64
C SER A 161 32.40 -0.65 1.09
N ILE A 162 31.91 0.24 0.21
CA ILE A 162 32.71 1.28 -0.44
C ILE A 162 33.05 2.38 0.57
N LEU A 163 32.06 2.82 1.36
CA LEU A 163 32.27 3.86 2.38
C LEU A 163 33.17 3.38 3.51
N THR A 164 33.00 2.14 3.97
CA THR A 164 33.85 1.56 5.02
C THR A 164 35.28 1.37 4.53
N GLN A 165 35.49 0.99 3.25
CA GLN A 165 36.82 0.93 2.66
C GLN A 165 37.51 2.30 2.62
N ALA A 166 36.75 3.38 2.40
CA ALA A 166 37.31 4.73 2.25
C ALA A 166 37.43 5.51 3.57
N LEU A 167 36.51 5.31 4.53
CA LEU A 167 36.39 6.10 5.77
C LEU A 167 36.57 5.25 7.03
N GLY A 168 36.81 3.94 6.91
CA GLY A 168 36.86 3.04 8.07
C GLY A 168 35.50 2.93 8.78
N PRO A 169 35.44 2.85 10.12
CA PRO A 169 34.19 2.67 10.86
C PRO A 169 33.21 3.84 10.69
N ASP A 170 33.71 5.05 10.41
CA ASP A 170 32.87 6.22 10.13
C ASP A 170 32.06 6.05 8.83
N GLY A 171 32.50 5.17 7.92
CA GLY A 171 31.82 4.85 6.68
C GLY A 171 30.46 4.16 6.91
N GLN A 172 30.39 3.21 7.84
CA GLN A 172 29.13 2.56 8.23
C GLN A 172 28.15 3.59 8.84
N TYR A 173 28.65 4.45 9.73
CA TYR A 173 27.85 5.53 10.32
C TYR A 173 27.33 6.51 9.27
N ALA A 174 28.17 6.93 8.31
CA ALA A 174 27.77 7.81 7.23
C ALA A 174 26.68 7.15 6.34
N THR A 175 26.87 5.88 5.95
CA THR A 175 25.92 5.11 5.15
C THR A 175 24.56 5.02 5.84
N ALA A 176 24.55 4.66 7.13
CA ALA A 176 23.35 4.58 7.96
C ALA A 176 22.65 5.94 8.06
N THR A 177 23.39 7.01 8.33
CA THR A 177 22.84 8.36 8.48
C THR A 177 22.26 8.91 7.18
N ILE A 178 22.89 8.62 6.04
CA ILE A 178 22.39 8.99 4.71
C ILE A 178 21.11 8.20 4.39
N THR A 179 21.13 6.88 4.60
CA THR A 179 19.98 6.00 4.33
C THR A 179 18.78 6.37 5.20
N ASP A 180 18.99 6.59 6.49
CA ASP A 180 17.95 7.04 7.44
C ASP A 180 17.36 8.40 7.04
N TYR A 181 18.20 9.35 6.62
CA TYR A 181 17.76 10.67 6.18
C TYR A 181 16.86 10.60 4.94
N LEU A 182 17.21 9.75 3.97
CA LEU A 182 16.43 9.54 2.75
C LEU A 182 15.16 8.75 3.02
N ALA A 183 15.22 7.71 3.85
CA ALA A 183 14.08 6.88 4.19
C ALA A 183 12.98 7.68 4.92
N LYS A 184 13.37 8.59 5.82
CA LYS A 184 12.46 9.56 6.47
C LYS A 184 11.85 10.59 5.52
N ARG A 185 12.34 10.68 4.28
CA ARG A 185 11.88 11.61 3.24
C ARG A 185 11.45 10.85 1.99
N ASP A 186 10.73 9.76 2.18
CA ASP A 186 10.02 9.04 1.13
C ASP A 186 10.93 8.41 0.05
N LEU A 187 12.09 7.88 0.44
CA LEU A 187 13.02 7.17 -0.47
C LEU A 187 12.29 6.21 -1.42
N TYR A 188 11.49 5.30 -0.87
CA TYR A 188 10.78 4.30 -1.67
C TYR A 188 9.69 4.88 -2.56
N HIS A 189 9.08 6.00 -2.17
CA HIS A 189 8.12 6.70 -3.04
C HIS A 189 8.82 7.26 -4.27
N TYR A 190 9.93 7.98 -4.09
CA TYR A 190 10.70 8.54 -5.21
C TYR A 190 11.22 7.44 -6.15
N LEU A 191 11.74 6.34 -5.60
CA LEU A 191 12.19 5.20 -6.41
C LEU A 191 11.04 4.52 -7.15
N SER A 192 9.88 4.40 -6.52
CA SER A 192 8.68 3.89 -7.17
C SER A 192 8.24 4.77 -8.34
N THR A 193 8.20 6.09 -8.14
CA THR A 193 7.87 7.06 -9.18
C THR A 193 8.84 6.98 -10.35
N ALA A 194 10.15 6.87 -10.08
CA ALA A 194 11.18 6.69 -11.10
C ALA A 194 10.95 5.41 -11.93
N ILE A 195 10.67 4.27 -11.29
CA ILE A 195 10.41 2.99 -11.99
C ILE A 195 9.12 3.07 -12.83
N GLN A 196 8.09 3.72 -12.32
CA GLN A 196 6.80 3.83 -13.00
C GLN A 196 6.84 4.77 -14.21
N ALA A 197 7.65 5.84 -14.14
CA ALA A 197 7.88 6.77 -15.24
C ALA A 197 8.64 6.14 -16.42
N ILE A 198 9.41 5.06 -16.18
CA ILE A 198 10.04 4.28 -17.25
C ILE A 198 8.99 3.34 -17.88
N SER A 199 8.88 3.35 -19.21
CA SER A 199 7.96 2.48 -19.95
C SER A 199 8.26 0.99 -19.69
N ILE A 200 7.20 0.18 -19.67
CA ILE A 200 7.30 -1.29 -19.52
C ILE A 200 8.09 -1.93 -20.67
N GLU A 201 8.07 -1.31 -21.84
CA GLU A 201 8.78 -1.80 -23.05
C GLU A 201 10.29 -1.53 -22.96
N SER A 202 10.69 -0.46 -22.25
CA SER A 202 12.09 -0.06 -22.05
C SER A 202 12.78 -0.82 -20.92
N LYS A 203 12.64 -2.15 -20.87
CA LYS A 203 13.26 -2.99 -19.82
C LYS A 203 14.78 -2.89 -19.76
N ASN A 204 15.41 -2.51 -20.87
CA ASN A 204 16.86 -2.38 -20.99
C ASN A 204 17.35 -0.96 -20.67
N ALA A 205 16.52 -0.10 -20.07
CA ALA A 205 16.95 1.22 -19.63
C ALA A 205 18.13 1.09 -18.64
N VAL A 206 19.24 1.78 -18.97
CA VAL A 206 20.51 1.71 -18.23
C VAL A 206 20.37 2.11 -16.75
N VAL A 207 19.33 2.89 -16.45
CA VAL A 207 19.01 3.45 -15.12
C VAL A 207 18.39 2.40 -14.19
N LEU A 208 17.64 1.42 -14.72
CA LEU A 208 16.91 0.43 -13.92
C LEU A 208 17.83 -0.41 -13.01
N PRO A 209 18.96 -0.98 -13.50
CA PRO A 209 19.88 -1.71 -12.63
C PRO A 209 20.35 -0.93 -11.41
N TYR A 210 20.62 0.37 -11.58
CA TYR A 210 21.07 1.21 -10.47
C TYR A 210 19.95 1.52 -9.48
N ILE A 211 18.73 1.78 -9.95
CA ILE A 211 17.56 1.97 -9.06
C ILE A 211 17.36 0.71 -8.20
N ILE A 212 17.42 -0.47 -8.81
CA ILE A 212 17.25 -1.73 -8.08
C ILE A 212 18.41 -2.01 -7.14
N LYS A 213 19.64 -1.67 -7.53
CA LYS A 213 20.80 -1.71 -6.63
C LYS A 213 20.55 -0.80 -5.42
N LEU A 214 20.04 0.42 -5.61
CA LEU A 214 19.75 1.35 -4.53
C LEU A 214 18.70 0.82 -3.54
N ILE A 215 17.62 0.20 -4.04
CA ILE A 215 16.62 -0.48 -3.21
C ILE A 215 17.27 -1.62 -2.41
N SER A 216 18.14 -2.40 -3.06
CA SER A 216 18.81 -3.54 -2.42
C SER A 216 19.79 -3.10 -1.34
N LEU A 217 20.52 -2.00 -1.58
CA LEU A 217 21.41 -1.37 -0.60
C LEU A 217 20.62 -0.81 0.58
N SER A 218 19.52 -0.08 0.34
CA SER A 218 18.72 0.49 1.44
C SER A 218 18.14 -0.58 2.36
N ILE A 219 17.71 -1.72 1.81
CA ILE A 219 17.23 -2.86 2.62
C ILE A 219 18.39 -3.47 3.42
N SER A 220 19.58 -3.59 2.81
CA SER A 220 20.74 -4.20 3.46
C SER A 220 21.23 -3.37 4.64
N THR A 221 21.36 -2.04 4.47
CA THR A 221 21.77 -1.12 5.55
C THR A 221 20.77 -1.07 6.70
N VAL A 222 19.47 -1.17 6.41
CA VAL A 222 18.40 -1.11 7.41
C VAL A 222 18.18 -2.46 8.12
N SER A 223 18.71 -3.57 7.59
CA SER A 223 18.52 -4.89 8.18
C SER A 223 19.32 -5.13 9.46
N GLU A 224 20.24 -4.23 9.84
CA GLU A 224 20.91 -4.29 11.13
C GLU A 224 19.96 -3.92 12.28
N PRO A 225 20.00 -4.66 13.42
CA PRO A 225 19.02 -4.56 14.51
C PRO A 225 18.93 -3.19 15.20
N THR A 226 19.80 -2.25 14.83
CA THR A 226 19.92 -0.91 15.39
C THR A 226 19.12 0.16 14.65
N ILE A 227 18.68 -0.09 13.40
CA ILE A 227 18.13 0.97 12.53
C ILE A 227 16.74 0.59 12.01
N GLY A 228 15.69 1.21 12.57
CA GLY A 228 14.46 1.62 11.87
C GLY A 228 13.69 0.67 10.95
N LEU A 229 14.04 -0.62 10.82
CA LEU A 229 13.41 -1.56 9.90
C LEU A 229 11.87 -1.60 10.02
N PRO A 230 11.27 -1.57 11.23
CA PRO A 230 9.82 -1.47 11.38
C PRO A 230 9.21 -0.21 10.75
N GLN A 231 9.95 0.90 10.71
CA GLN A 231 9.49 2.17 10.14
C GLN A 231 9.55 2.15 8.61
N TYR A 232 10.54 1.49 8.02
CA TYR A 232 10.83 1.58 6.58
C TYR A 232 10.24 0.42 5.77
N LEU A 233 10.09 -0.76 6.38
CA LEU A 233 9.54 -1.93 5.71
C LEU A 233 8.10 -1.70 5.19
N PRO A 234 7.18 -1.04 5.93
CA PRO A 234 5.85 -0.73 5.41
C PRO A 234 5.90 0.14 4.14
N ALA A 235 6.79 1.13 4.09
CA ALA A 235 6.97 2.00 2.93
C ALA A 235 7.50 1.23 1.70
N PHE A 236 8.39 0.25 1.90
CA PHE A 236 8.83 -0.65 0.84
C PHE A 236 7.66 -1.45 0.24
N PHE A 237 6.77 -1.99 1.08
CA PHE A 237 5.60 -2.75 0.60
C PHE A 237 4.59 -1.84 -0.12
N LEU A 238 4.34 -0.65 0.44
CA LEU A 238 3.41 0.34 -0.12
C LEU A 238 3.87 0.91 -1.45
N HIS A 239 5.16 1.20 -1.60
CA HIS A 239 5.65 1.93 -2.77
C HIS A 239 6.39 1.05 -3.77
N ILE A 240 7.17 0.05 -3.34
CA ILE A 240 7.93 -0.80 -4.27
C ILE A 240 7.12 -2.04 -4.66
N LEU A 241 6.67 -2.84 -3.70
CA LEU A 241 5.93 -4.07 -4.02
C LEU A 241 4.52 -3.83 -4.56
N ALA A 242 4.00 -2.61 -4.48
CA ALA A 242 2.75 -2.23 -5.13
C ALA A 242 2.90 -1.74 -6.59
N ILE A 243 4.13 -1.67 -7.12
CA ILE A 243 4.36 -1.22 -8.51
C ILE A 243 3.69 -2.17 -9.50
N PRO A 244 2.85 -1.67 -10.42
CA PRO A 244 2.23 -2.49 -11.45
C PRO A 244 3.26 -3.22 -12.29
N LEU A 245 3.11 -4.54 -12.42
CA LEU A 245 3.96 -5.38 -13.26
C LEU A 245 5.45 -5.32 -12.93
N LEU A 246 5.80 -5.12 -11.65
CA LEU A 246 7.19 -4.96 -11.19
C LEU A 246 8.17 -6.02 -11.77
N PRO A 247 7.89 -7.35 -11.73
CA PRO A 247 8.80 -8.34 -12.29
C PRO A 247 9.03 -8.18 -13.80
N TYR A 248 8.08 -7.58 -14.52
CA TYR A 248 8.19 -7.36 -15.95
C TYR A 248 8.79 -6.00 -16.31
N ARG A 249 8.93 -5.06 -15.36
CA ARG A 249 9.59 -3.76 -15.58
C ARG A 249 11.10 -3.84 -15.40
N ILE A 250 11.60 -4.83 -14.68
CA ILE A 250 13.00 -4.93 -14.26
C ILE A 250 13.77 -5.92 -15.16
N PRO A 251 15.03 -5.62 -15.55
CA PRO A 251 15.92 -6.60 -16.18
C PRO A 251 16.09 -7.86 -15.33
N LEU A 252 16.22 -9.03 -15.96
CA LEU A 252 16.27 -10.31 -15.26
C LEU A 252 17.39 -10.38 -14.18
N LYS A 253 18.58 -9.85 -14.48
CA LYS A 253 19.71 -9.83 -13.52
C LYS A 253 19.35 -9.05 -12.25
N SER A 254 18.80 -7.86 -12.41
CA SER A 254 18.36 -6.99 -11.31
C SER A 254 17.15 -7.56 -10.58
N LEU A 255 16.26 -8.27 -11.27
CA LEU A 255 15.12 -8.96 -10.65
C LEU A 255 15.59 -10.07 -9.71
N THR A 256 16.59 -10.85 -10.11
CA THR A 256 17.21 -11.88 -9.27
C THR A 256 17.87 -11.26 -8.04
N GLU A 257 18.59 -10.16 -8.21
CA GLU A 257 19.20 -9.40 -7.11
C GLU A 257 18.13 -8.89 -6.12
N LEU A 258 17.08 -8.24 -6.63
CA LEU A 258 15.97 -7.77 -5.81
C LEU A 258 15.33 -8.92 -5.05
N SER A 259 14.95 -10.00 -5.75
CA SER A 259 14.33 -11.17 -5.14
C SER A 259 15.18 -11.79 -4.03
N ALA A 260 16.51 -11.80 -4.18
CA ALA A 260 17.44 -12.28 -3.17
C ALA A 260 17.46 -11.42 -1.90
N ARG A 261 17.23 -10.11 -2.03
CA ARG A 261 17.36 -9.12 -0.97
C ARG A 261 16.05 -8.73 -0.30
N ILE A 262 14.88 -9.14 -0.82
CA ILE A 262 13.61 -8.88 -0.12
C ILE A 262 13.66 -9.56 1.27
N PRO A 263 13.39 -8.83 2.37
CA PRO A 263 13.54 -9.33 3.73
C PRO A 263 12.37 -10.24 4.14
N LEU A 264 12.12 -11.29 3.37
CA LEU A 264 10.99 -12.20 3.57
C LEU A 264 11.08 -12.99 4.88
N THR A 265 12.30 -13.23 5.38
CA THR A 265 12.53 -13.86 6.69
C THR A 265 12.14 -12.97 7.86
N SER A 266 12.09 -11.66 7.66
CA SER A 266 11.76 -10.66 8.67
C SER A 266 10.37 -10.05 8.49
N LEU A 267 9.49 -10.72 7.72
CA LEU A 267 8.12 -10.25 7.48
C LEU A 267 7.32 -10.03 8.75
N HIS A 268 7.60 -10.78 9.82
CA HIS A 268 6.91 -10.65 11.10
C HIS A 268 6.90 -9.22 11.66
N ILE A 269 7.89 -8.40 11.30
CA ILE A 269 7.98 -6.98 11.67
C ILE A 269 6.81 -6.16 11.09
N LEU A 270 6.18 -6.62 10.01
CA LEU A 270 5.04 -5.95 9.39
C LEU A 270 3.72 -6.16 10.11
N SER A 271 3.61 -7.15 11.01
CA SER A 271 2.34 -7.50 11.68
C SER A 271 1.58 -6.28 12.24
N PRO A 272 2.20 -5.36 13.03
CA PRO A 272 1.50 -4.18 13.53
C PRO A 272 1.13 -3.14 12.46
N HIS A 273 1.69 -3.23 11.25
CA HIS A 273 1.52 -2.26 10.17
C HIS A 273 0.60 -2.75 9.04
N ILE A 274 0.10 -3.99 9.09
CA ILE A 274 -0.77 -4.56 8.03
C ILE A 274 -1.97 -3.64 7.78
N SER A 275 -2.71 -3.27 8.82
CA SER A 275 -3.91 -2.43 8.70
C SER A 275 -3.60 -1.08 8.06
N THR A 276 -2.47 -0.46 8.43
CA THR A 276 -2.02 0.82 7.86
C THR A 276 -1.65 0.68 6.38
N ILE A 277 -0.98 -0.41 6.00
CA ILE A 277 -0.62 -0.70 4.59
C ILE A 277 -1.88 -0.84 3.76
N VAL A 278 -2.86 -1.62 4.22
CA VAL A 278 -4.12 -1.82 3.49
C VAL A 278 -4.92 -0.52 3.39
N ALA A 279 -5.03 0.24 4.49
CA ALA A 279 -5.74 1.52 4.50
C ALA A 279 -5.10 2.57 3.56
N SER A 280 -3.77 2.65 3.52
CA SER A 280 -3.04 3.63 2.71
C SER A 280 -2.96 3.27 1.23
N ALA A 281 -3.03 1.98 0.88
CA ALA A 281 -2.96 1.52 -0.50
C ALA A 281 -4.29 1.74 -1.24
N SER A 282 -4.21 2.26 -2.47
CA SER A 282 -5.35 2.29 -3.39
C SER A 282 -5.80 0.86 -3.75
N LEU A 283 -7.05 0.69 -4.20
CA LEU A 283 -7.56 -0.62 -4.62
C LEU A 283 -6.66 -1.30 -5.67
N VAL A 284 -6.18 -0.54 -6.67
CA VAL A 284 -5.25 -1.02 -7.71
C VAL A 284 -3.92 -1.45 -7.10
N SER A 285 -3.36 -0.63 -6.21
CA SER A 285 -2.10 -0.92 -5.51
C SER A 285 -2.18 -2.20 -4.68
N ARG A 286 -3.32 -2.46 -4.03
CA ARG A 286 -3.56 -3.70 -3.27
C ARG A 286 -3.51 -4.94 -4.17
N ILE A 287 -4.13 -4.86 -5.35
CA ILE A 287 -4.13 -5.96 -6.32
C ILE A 287 -2.71 -6.25 -6.84
N HIS A 288 -1.95 -5.21 -7.19
CA HIS A 288 -0.56 -5.39 -7.62
C HIS A 288 0.35 -5.87 -6.49
N LEU A 289 0.09 -5.44 -5.25
CA LEU A 289 0.79 -5.95 -4.08
C LEU A 289 0.58 -7.45 -3.89
N ILE A 290 -0.67 -7.95 -3.97
CA ILE A 290 -0.95 -9.39 -3.96
C ILE A 290 -0.20 -10.10 -5.08
N ALA A 291 -0.29 -9.59 -6.32
CA ALA A 291 0.34 -10.22 -7.48
C ALA A 291 1.88 -10.28 -7.37
N ASN A 292 2.51 -9.22 -6.86
CA ASN A 292 3.96 -9.18 -6.66
C ASN A 292 4.40 -10.05 -5.49
N LEU A 293 3.64 -10.12 -4.39
CA LEU A 293 3.89 -11.07 -3.30
C LEU A 293 3.85 -12.52 -3.80
N LEU A 294 2.86 -12.87 -4.64
CA LEU A 294 2.80 -14.19 -5.30
C LEU A 294 3.96 -14.43 -6.27
N ALA A 295 4.61 -13.39 -6.80
CA ALA A 295 5.77 -13.56 -7.68
C ALA A 295 7.05 -13.86 -6.88
N PHE A 296 7.22 -13.28 -5.69
CA PHE A 296 8.48 -13.34 -4.95
C PHE A 296 8.51 -14.35 -3.79
N THR A 297 7.37 -14.65 -3.17
CA THR A 297 7.33 -15.46 -1.94
C THR A 297 7.28 -16.98 -2.17
N PRO A 298 6.49 -17.55 -3.12
CA PRO A 298 6.31 -19.01 -3.23
C PRO A 298 7.59 -19.85 -3.33
N PRO A 299 8.64 -19.44 -4.05
CA PRO A 299 9.90 -20.19 -4.11
C PRO A 299 10.59 -20.37 -2.74
N ARG A 300 10.18 -19.61 -1.72
CA ARG A 300 10.84 -19.52 -0.41
C ARG A 300 10.00 -20.05 0.74
N TYR A 301 8.79 -20.56 0.50
CA TYR A 301 7.92 -21.07 1.57
C TYR A 301 8.61 -22.09 2.49
N SER A 302 9.48 -22.94 1.93
CA SER A 302 10.21 -23.94 2.69
C SER A 302 11.30 -23.38 3.62
N ILE A 303 11.68 -22.11 3.47
CA ILE A 303 12.75 -21.45 4.25
C ILE A 303 12.17 -20.39 5.18
N LEU A 304 10.90 -19.98 4.99
CA LEU A 304 10.26 -18.96 5.82
C LEU A 304 10.10 -19.42 7.28
N PRO A 305 10.54 -18.60 8.26
CA PRO A 305 10.20 -18.81 9.66
C PRO A 305 8.69 -18.75 9.88
N ALA A 306 8.21 -19.51 10.87
CA ALA A 306 6.80 -19.53 11.27
C ALA A 306 6.16 -18.13 11.42
N PRO A 307 6.73 -17.16 12.17
CA PRO A 307 6.09 -15.86 12.34
C PRO A 307 6.01 -15.06 11.02
N SER A 308 7.00 -15.22 10.14
CA SER A 308 7.02 -14.55 8.84
C SER A 308 6.03 -15.17 7.85
N LEU A 309 5.83 -16.49 7.89
CA LEU A 309 4.79 -17.17 7.12
C LEU A 309 3.38 -16.78 7.61
N SER A 310 3.18 -16.71 8.93
CA SER A 310 1.94 -16.20 9.55
C SER A 310 1.63 -14.77 9.09
N THR A 311 2.58 -13.85 9.20
CA THR A 311 2.38 -12.46 8.76
C THR A 311 2.15 -12.33 7.26
N TYR A 312 2.78 -13.17 6.43
CA TYR A 312 2.49 -13.25 4.99
C TYR A 312 1.03 -13.63 4.72
N LEU A 313 0.51 -14.65 5.41
CA LEU A 313 -0.88 -15.10 5.28
C LEU A 313 -1.86 -14.04 5.77
N GLN A 314 -1.58 -13.40 6.91
CA GLN A 314 -2.39 -12.30 7.45
C GLN A 314 -2.44 -11.09 6.51
N LEU A 315 -1.30 -10.72 5.90
CA LEU A 315 -1.22 -9.63 4.94
C LEU A 315 -2.05 -9.96 3.69
N LEU A 316 -1.88 -11.15 3.12
CA LEU A 316 -2.68 -11.58 1.96
C LEU A 316 -4.18 -11.62 2.29
N THR A 317 -4.55 -12.17 3.44
CA THR A 317 -5.95 -12.27 3.89
C THR A 317 -6.57 -10.88 4.05
N THR A 318 -5.88 -9.97 4.73
CA THR A 318 -6.38 -8.59 4.94
C THR A 318 -6.49 -7.83 3.61
N LEU A 319 -5.50 -7.98 2.70
CA LEU A 319 -5.56 -7.39 1.37
C LEU A 319 -6.75 -7.94 0.57
N MET A 320 -6.94 -9.25 0.59
CA MET A 320 -8.04 -9.96 -0.05
C MET A 320 -9.40 -9.48 0.50
N ASN A 321 -9.59 -9.47 1.82
CA ASN A 321 -10.83 -9.03 2.45
C ASN A 321 -11.17 -7.55 2.19
N SER A 322 -10.19 -6.75 1.77
CA SER A 322 -10.42 -5.36 1.35
C SER A 322 -10.90 -5.20 -0.10
N LEU A 323 -10.91 -6.27 -0.89
CA LEU A 323 -11.41 -6.29 -2.27
C LEU A 323 -12.91 -6.63 -2.29
N PRO A 324 -13.69 -6.11 -3.26
CA PRO A 324 -15.07 -6.54 -3.44
C PRO A 324 -15.20 -8.05 -3.63
N ILE A 325 -16.31 -8.63 -3.17
CA ILE A 325 -16.64 -10.03 -3.46
C ILE A 325 -16.76 -10.18 -4.99
N PHE A 326 -16.31 -11.31 -5.56
CA PHE A 326 -16.25 -11.56 -7.01
C PHE A 326 -15.26 -10.71 -7.81
N ALA A 327 -14.49 -9.83 -7.15
CA ALA A 327 -13.61 -8.90 -7.84
C ALA A 327 -12.64 -9.58 -8.82
N LEU A 328 -12.08 -10.73 -8.45
CA LEU A 328 -11.02 -11.39 -9.21
C LEU A 328 -11.48 -12.64 -9.96
N ASP A 329 -12.77 -12.96 -9.93
CA ASP A 329 -13.31 -13.98 -10.81
C ASP A 329 -13.21 -13.46 -12.25
N ALA A 330 -12.74 -14.34 -13.14
CA ALA A 330 -12.80 -14.05 -14.55
C ALA A 330 -14.29 -14.11 -14.92
N SER A 331 -14.99 -12.97 -14.88
CA SER A 331 -16.22 -12.86 -15.63
C SER A 331 -15.83 -13.11 -17.08
N GLU A 332 -16.07 -14.33 -17.55
CA GLU A 332 -16.54 -14.48 -18.91
C GLU A 332 -17.64 -13.42 -19.04
N THR A 333 -17.46 -12.50 -19.98
CA THR A 333 -18.53 -11.61 -20.40
C THR A 333 -19.79 -12.47 -20.51
N PRO A 334 -20.88 -12.17 -19.80
CA PRO A 334 -22.09 -12.94 -19.96
C PRO A 334 -22.49 -12.79 -21.42
N GLY A 335 -22.26 -13.85 -22.21
CA GLY A 335 -22.96 -14.00 -23.47
C GLY A 335 -24.45 -13.95 -23.14
N PRO A 336 -25.27 -13.35 -24.00
CA PRO A 336 -26.72 -13.36 -23.82
C PRO A 336 -27.19 -14.83 -23.86
N GLY A 337 -27.28 -15.49 -22.70
CA GLY A 337 -27.65 -16.90 -22.59
C GLY A 337 -27.09 -17.67 -21.39
N ALA A 338 -26.08 -17.17 -20.67
CA ALA A 338 -25.59 -17.85 -19.47
C ALA A 338 -26.39 -17.44 -18.23
N GLY A 339 -27.48 -18.17 -17.95
CA GLY A 339 -28.19 -18.08 -16.68
C GLY A 339 -27.31 -18.50 -15.50
N PRO A 340 -27.66 -18.11 -14.27
CA PRO A 340 -27.02 -18.65 -13.08
C PRO A 340 -27.23 -20.16 -13.09
N SER A 341 -26.15 -20.94 -12.97
CA SER A 341 -26.22 -22.38 -12.72
C SER A 341 -26.79 -22.60 -11.32
N ASP A 342 -28.10 -22.45 -11.23
CA ASP A 342 -28.91 -22.88 -10.11
C ASP A 342 -29.14 -24.38 -10.27
N TRP A 343 -28.89 -25.09 -9.18
CA TRP A 343 -29.05 -26.54 -9.10
C TRP A 343 -30.54 -26.86 -9.18
N VAL A 344 -30.98 -27.48 -10.27
CA VAL A 344 -32.33 -28.05 -10.34
C VAL A 344 -32.23 -29.48 -10.84
N ASP A 345 -32.89 -30.34 -10.07
CA ASP A 345 -33.11 -31.76 -10.27
C ASP A 345 -33.59 -32.10 -11.68
N ASP A 346 -33.00 -33.16 -12.23
CA ASP A 346 -33.41 -33.78 -13.49
C ASP A 346 -34.65 -34.65 -13.20
N TYR A 347 -35.83 -34.06 -13.32
CA TYR A 347 -37.09 -34.78 -13.44
C TYR A 347 -37.86 -34.27 -14.66
N ASP A 348 -38.05 -35.19 -15.62
CA ASP A 348 -38.90 -35.07 -16.81
C ASP A 348 -40.25 -34.39 -16.51
N SER A 349 -40.53 -33.26 -17.18
CA SER A 349 -41.90 -32.82 -17.43
C SER A 349 -41.96 -31.72 -18.51
N ASP A 350 -42.53 -32.07 -19.67
CA ASP A 350 -42.99 -31.13 -20.69
C ASP A 350 -44.08 -30.19 -20.13
N SER A 351 -43.83 -28.89 -19.99
CA SER A 351 -44.90 -27.86 -20.08
C SER A 351 -44.36 -26.43 -20.25
N ASP A 352 -44.90 -25.77 -21.27
CA ASP A 352 -45.11 -24.33 -21.51
C ASP A 352 -44.37 -23.27 -20.66
N ALA A 353 -43.69 -22.38 -21.38
CA ALA A 353 -42.95 -21.22 -20.90
C ALA A 353 -43.81 -20.25 -20.05
N ALA A 354 -43.71 -20.37 -18.73
CA ALA A 354 -44.12 -19.35 -17.78
C ALA A 354 -43.05 -18.25 -17.66
N PRO A 355 -43.43 -16.97 -17.44
CA PRO A 355 -42.48 -15.87 -17.27
C PRO A 355 -41.60 -16.08 -16.02
N GLN A 356 -40.30 -16.27 -16.24
CA GLN A 356 -39.30 -16.32 -15.15
C GLN A 356 -39.13 -14.92 -14.53
N VAL A 357 -39.59 -14.77 -13.29
CA VAL A 357 -39.27 -13.63 -12.44
C VAL A 357 -37.92 -13.91 -11.79
N SER A 358 -36.84 -13.35 -12.35
CA SER A 358 -35.53 -13.39 -11.70
C SER A 358 -35.55 -12.46 -10.47
N VAL A 359 -35.56 -13.05 -9.28
CA VAL A 359 -35.38 -12.31 -8.02
C VAL A 359 -33.97 -11.71 -8.05
N VAL A 360 -33.89 -10.39 -8.28
CA VAL A 360 -32.63 -9.64 -8.18
C VAL A 360 -32.27 -9.58 -6.70
N THR A 361 -31.40 -10.48 -6.25
CA THR A 361 -31.01 -10.63 -4.84
C THR A 361 -30.22 -9.44 -4.29
N SER A 362 -29.84 -8.46 -5.13
CA SER A 362 -29.22 -7.22 -4.66
C SER A 362 -29.29 -6.08 -5.69
N PHE A 363 -29.79 -4.91 -5.25
CA PHE A 363 -29.73 -3.64 -5.99
C PHE A 363 -28.44 -2.84 -5.71
N THR A 364 -27.47 -3.38 -4.96
CA THR A 364 -26.22 -2.66 -4.70
C THR A 364 -25.31 -2.75 -5.91
N ALA A 365 -24.95 -1.60 -6.49
CA ALA A 365 -23.99 -1.50 -7.58
C ALA A 365 -22.71 -2.28 -7.22
N GLN A 366 -22.42 -3.36 -7.97
CA GLN A 366 -21.17 -4.10 -7.79
C GLN A 366 -20.01 -3.13 -8.01
N ALA A 367 -19.12 -3.03 -7.03
CA ALA A 367 -17.91 -2.24 -7.16
C ALA A 367 -17.04 -2.86 -8.28
N VAL A 368 -17.10 -2.26 -9.47
CA VAL A 368 -16.42 -2.74 -10.65
C VAL A 368 -14.92 -2.54 -10.45
N LEU A 369 -14.15 -3.63 -10.54
CA LEU A 369 -12.69 -3.51 -10.54
C LEU A 369 -12.20 -2.68 -11.74
N PRO A 370 -11.14 -1.89 -11.56
CA PRO A 370 -10.45 -1.28 -12.68
C PRO A 370 -9.90 -2.35 -13.64
N ARG A 371 -9.76 -2.00 -14.92
CA ARG A 371 -9.25 -2.92 -15.94
C ARG A 371 -7.84 -3.38 -15.59
N LEU A 372 -7.72 -4.62 -15.14
CA LEU A 372 -6.44 -5.27 -14.84
C LEU A 372 -5.77 -5.77 -16.12
N ASP A 373 -4.45 -5.65 -16.17
CA ASP A 373 -3.66 -6.21 -17.25
C ASP A 373 -3.65 -7.75 -17.21
N LEU A 374 -3.43 -8.37 -18.37
CA LEU A 374 -3.49 -9.83 -18.53
C LEU A 374 -2.45 -10.57 -17.70
N ARG A 375 -1.28 -9.96 -17.42
CA ARG A 375 -0.19 -10.62 -16.69
C ARG A 375 -0.46 -10.64 -15.20
N THR A 376 -0.94 -9.53 -14.63
CA THR A 376 -1.42 -9.48 -13.25
C THR A 376 -2.60 -10.42 -13.07
N ARG A 377 -3.57 -10.45 -13.98
CA ARG A 377 -4.69 -11.41 -13.91
C ARG A 377 -4.20 -12.87 -13.91
N LYS A 378 -3.34 -13.25 -14.85
CA LYS A 378 -2.74 -14.61 -14.90
C LYS A 378 -1.98 -14.95 -13.62
N ARG A 379 -1.30 -13.97 -13.01
CA ARG A 379 -0.60 -14.17 -11.73
C ARG A 379 -1.58 -14.38 -10.57
N LEU A 380 -2.66 -13.60 -10.51
CA LEU A 380 -3.66 -13.75 -9.45
C LEU A 380 -4.39 -15.10 -9.55
N GLN A 381 -4.59 -15.63 -10.76
CA GLN A 381 -5.13 -16.98 -10.99
C GLN A 381 -4.23 -18.10 -10.44
N THR A 382 -2.96 -17.84 -10.08
CA THR A 382 -2.14 -18.85 -9.39
C THR A 382 -2.54 -19.02 -7.94
N LEU A 383 -3.21 -18.03 -7.34
CA LEU A 383 -3.59 -18.05 -5.92
C LEU A 383 -4.52 -19.23 -5.59
N PRO A 384 -5.63 -19.48 -6.32
CA PRO A 384 -6.48 -20.66 -6.14
C PRO A 384 -5.94 -21.94 -6.79
N SER A 385 -4.74 -21.93 -7.40
CA SER A 385 -4.19 -23.12 -8.07
C SER A 385 -3.79 -24.21 -7.07
N SER A 386 -4.09 -25.47 -7.38
CA SER A 386 -3.74 -26.61 -6.53
C SER A 386 -2.24 -26.69 -6.24
N SER A 387 -1.37 -26.36 -7.20
CA SER A 387 0.08 -26.31 -7.01
C SER A 387 0.50 -25.30 -5.94
N HIS A 388 -0.11 -24.11 -5.93
CA HIS A 388 0.19 -23.08 -4.93
C HIS A 388 -0.34 -23.49 -3.55
N LEU A 389 -1.59 -23.96 -3.50
CA LEU A 389 -2.23 -24.40 -2.25
C LEU A 389 -1.44 -25.56 -1.60
N ASN A 390 -1.03 -26.56 -2.39
CA ASN A 390 -0.24 -27.69 -1.88
C ASN A 390 1.13 -27.25 -1.36
N ALA A 391 1.80 -26.30 -2.04
CA ALA A 391 3.08 -25.76 -1.56
C ALA A 391 2.92 -25.01 -0.24
N LEU A 392 1.83 -24.25 -0.08
CA LEU A 392 1.50 -23.50 1.12
C LEU A 392 1.13 -24.44 2.28
N LEU A 393 0.27 -25.42 2.04
CA LEU A 393 -0.13 -26.45 3.00
C LEU A 393 1.08 -27.26 3.51
N LYS A 394 2.00 -27.61 2.60
CA LYS A 394 3.26 -28.28 2.96
C LYS A 394 4.16 -27.43 3.85
N ALA A 395 4.18 -26.11 3.63
CA ALA A 395 4.97 -25.20 4.44
C ALA A 395 4.33 -24.97 5.82
N SER A 396 3.00 -24.82 5.88
CA SER A 396 2.27 -24.59 7.14
C SER A 396 2.23 -25.81 8.05
N GLN A 397 2.25 -27.04 7.50
CA GLN A 397 2.30 -28.29 8.28
C GLN A 397 3.49 -28.35 9.26
N ARG A 398 4.57 -27.60 8.98
CA ARG A 398 5.74 -27.53 9.87
C ARG A 398 5.46 -26.76 11.16
N TYR A 399 4.43 -25.91 11.17
CA TYR A 399 4.18 -24.93 12.20
C TYR A 399 2.69 -24.88 12.56
N ARG A 400 2.29 -25.58 13.63
CA ARG A 400 0.88 -25.63 14.07
C ARG A 400 0.27 -24.24 14.30
N GLY A 401 1.06 -23.29 14.83
CA GLY A 401 0.60 -21.91 15.08
C GLY A 401 0.21 -21.13 13.82
N VAL A 402 0.63 -21.56 12.62
CA VAL A 402 0.33 -20.89 11.34
C VAL A 402 -1.01 -21.38 10.75
N LEU A 403 -1.57 -22.47 11.28
CA LEU A 403 -2.75 -23.10 10.69
C LEU A 403 -3.98 -22.18 10.73
N SER A 404 -4.18 -21.43 11.81
CA SER A 404 -5.29 -20.46 11.91
C SER A 404 -5.22 -19.37 10.83
N ASP A 405 -4.03 -18.80 10.58
CA ASP A 405 -3.83 -17.82 9.52
C ASP A 405 -4.02 -18.43 8.13
N LEU A 406 -3.63 -19.71 7.96
CA LEU A 406 -3.86 -20.45 6.72
C LEU A 406 -5.35 -20.67 6.45
N MET A 407 -6.13 -21.05 7.46
CA MET A 407 -7.60 -21.19 7.31
C MET A 407 -8.23 -19.86 6.91
N SER A 408 -7.79 -18.77 7.55
CA SER A 408 -8.25 -17.42 7.24
C SER A 408 -7.93 -17.03 5.79
N PHE A 409 -6.71 -17.36 5.33
CA PHE A 409 -6.30 -17.19 3.94
C PHE A 409 -7.17 -18.01 2.98
N LEU A 410 -7.32 -19.31 3.21
CA LEU A 410 -8.08 -20.23 2.35
C LEU A 410 -9.56 -19.81 2.23
N LEU A 411 -10.15 -19.38 3.35
CA LEU A 411 -11.50 -18.82 3.36
C LEU A 411 -11.56 -17.53 2.52
N GLY A 412 -10.59 -16.63 2.66
CA GLY A 412 -10.47 -15.43 1.83
C GLY A 412 -10.38 -15.76 0.33
N VAL A 413 -9.64 -16.80 -0.05
CA VAL A 413 -9.59 -17.29 -1.44
C VAL A 413 -10.98 -17.73 -1.92
N CYS A 414 -11.70 -18.51 -1.10
CA CYS A 414 -13.04 -19.00 -1.44
C CYS A 414 -14.08 -17.88 -1.55
N ILE A 415 -13.90 -16.77 -0.83
CA ILE A 415 -14.79 -15.59 -0.89
C ILE A 415 -14.53 -14.77 -2.16
N ILE A 416 -13.27 -14.63 -2.58
CA ILE A 416 -12.90 -13.78 -3.73
C ILE A 416 -13.01 -14.51 -5.07
N TRP A 417 -12.79 -15.83 -5.06
CA TRP A 417 -13.01 -16.71 -6.21
C TRP A 417 -14.11 -17.75 -5.96
N PRO A 418 -15.39 -17.36 -5.81
CA PRO A 418 -16.50 -18.30 -5.64
C PRO A 418 -16.54 -19.37 -6.73
N ALA A 419 -16.24 -19.03 -7.99
CA ALA A 419 -16.23 -19.99 -9.10
C ALA A 419 -15.17 -21.10 -8.93
N GLN A 420 -14.08 -20.84 -8.21
CA GLN A 420 -13.03 -21.84 -7.94
C GLN A 420 -13.12 -22.47 -6.55
N ARG A 421 -14.16 -22.13 -5.77
CA ARG A 421 -14.31 -22.61 -4.39
C ARG A 421 -14.24 -24.13 -4.26
N SER A 422 -14.99 -24.87 -5.08
CA SER A 422 -15.00 -26.35 -5.05
C SER A 422 -13.61 -26.93 -5.32
N LYS A 423 -12.86 -26.35 -6.26
CA LYS A 423 -11.49 -26.75 -6.59
C LYS A 423 -10.51 -26.46 -5.45
N VAL A 424 -10.63 -25.30 -4.79
CA VAL A 424 -9.81 -24.94 -3.63
C VAL A 424 -10.07 -25.93 -2.48
N LEU A 425 -11.34 -26.14 -2.13
CA LEU A 425 -11.74 -27.07 -1.06
C LEU A 425 -11.33 -28.51 -1.38
N GLY A 426 -11.55 -28.97 -2.61
CA GLY A 426 -11.13 -30.30 -3.06
C GLY A 426 -9.61 -30.49 -2.98
N SER A 427 -8.82 -29.48 -3.36
CA SER A 427 -7.35 -29.54 -3.24
C SER A 427 -6.90 -29.71 -1.78
N VAL A 428 -7.56 -29.00 -0.86
CA VAL A 428 -7.28 -29.08 0.59
C VAL A 428 -7.68 -30.45 1.15
N LEU A 429 -8.85 -30.97 0.79
CA LEU A 429 -9.34 -32.30 1.20
C LEU A 429 -8.39 -33.42 0.77
N VAL A 430 -7.97 -33.41 -0.50
CA VAL A 430 -7.06 -34.41 -1.06
C VAL A 430 -5.69 -34.35 -0.38
N TYR A 431 -5.16 -33.15 -0.15
CA TYR A 431 -3.85 -33.00 0.50
C TYR A 431 -3.81 -33.55 1.93
N GLY A 432 -4.89 -33.34 2.69
CA GLY A 432 -4.98 -33.78 4.08
C GLY A 432 -5.44 -35.23 4.27
N GLY A 433 -5.86 -35.93 3.21
CA GLY A 433 -6.47 -37.26 3.32
C GLY A 433 -7.62 -37.32 4.33
N GLY A 434 -8.42 -36.25 4.43
CA GLY A 434 -9.46 -36.06 5.45
C GLY A 434 -8.98 -35.75 6.88
N GLY A 435 -7.67 -35.85 7.16
CA GLY A 435 -7.08 -35.50 8.46
C GLY A 435 -7.25 -34.03 8.85
N ILE A 436 -7.21 -33.13 7.86
CA ILE A 436 -7.31 -31.69 8.11
C ILE A 436 -8.69 -31.28 8.65
N VAL A 437 -9.77 -31.95 8.25
CA VAL A 437 -11.12 -31.72 8.78
C VAL A 437 -11.16 -32.03 10.29
N ARG A 438 -10.57 -33.17 10.69
CA ARG A 438 -10.45 -33.58 12.10
C ARG A 438 -9.65 -32.56 12.90
N GLU A 439 -8.52 -32.12 12.35
CA GLU A 439 -7.62 -31.16 12.98
C GLU A 439 -8.31 -29.80 13.20
N ILE A 440 -8.96 -29.26 12.16
CA ILE A 440 -9.72 -28.00 12.25
C ILE A 440 -10.81 -28.12 13.31
N TYR A 441 -11.62 -29.19 13.26
CA TYR A 441 -12.72 -29.37 14.21
C TYR A 441 -12.20 -29.46 15.64
N ARG A 442 -11.26 -30.37 15.91
CA ARG A 442 -10.79 -30.67 17.28
C ARG A 442 -10.00 -29.53 17.88
N GLU A 443 -9.08 -28.94 17.12
CA GLU A 443 -8.14 -27.94 17.66
C GLU A 443 -8.71 -26.51 17.61
N HIS A 444 -9.49 -26.16 16.58
CA HIS A 444 -9.86 -24.75 16.32
C HIS A 444 -11.34 -24.45 16.50
N VAL A 445 -12.25 -25.42 16.34
CA VAL A 445 -13.70 -25.18 16.43
C VAL A 445 -14.26 -25.67 17.76
N ARG A 446 -14.08 -26.95 18.09
CA ARG A 446 -14.63 -27.59 19.30
C ARG A 446 -14.18 -26.91 20.59
N ASN A 447 -12.92 -26.51 20.66
CA ASN A 447 -12.33 -25.85 21.83
C ASN A 447 -12.48 -24.32 21.82
N SER A 448 -13.09 -23.75 20.78
CA SER A 448 -13.28 -22.30 20.69
C SER A 448 -14.48 -21.82 21.50
N PRO A 449 -14.58 -20.52 21.80
CA PRO A 449 -15.79 -19.93 22.35
C PRO A 449 -17.04 -20.23 21.51
N LEU A 450 -16.94 -20.32 20.18
CA LEU A 450 -18.06 -20.66 19.30
C LEU A 450 -18.46 -22.14 19.39
N GLY A 451 -17.53 -23.03 19.75
CA GLY A 451 -17.80 -24.46 19.96
C GLY A 451 -18.30 -24.79 21.37
N GLN A 452 -17.85 -24.02 22.37
CA GLN A 452 -18.17 -24.28 23.78
C GLN A 452 -19.36 -23.47 24.29
N ASN A 453 -19.45 -22.18 23.94
CA ASN A 453 -20.44 -21.28 24.52
C ASN A 453 -21.81 -21.50 23.88
N ASP A 454 -22.81 -21.80 24.70
CA ASP A 454 -24.21 -21.90 24.27
C ASP A 454 -24.97 -20.57 24.43
N ASN A 455 -24.32 -19.50 24.90
CA ASN A 455 -24.97 -18.20 25.06
C ASN A 455 -25.15 -17.50 23.69
N PRO A 456 -26.39 -17.36 23.18
CA PRO A 456 -26.65 -16.72 21.90
C PRO A 456 -26.32 -15.22 21.90
N ALA A 457 -26.23 -14.59 23.07
CA ALA A 457 -25.96 -13.16 23.19
C ALA A 457 -24.55 -12.79 22.70
N THR A 458 -23.55 -13.63 22.96
CA THR A 458 -22.12 -13.35 22.74
C THR A 458 -21.65 -13.74 21.32
N LEU A 459 -22.49 -14.40 20.53
CA LEU A 459 -22.14 -14.97 19.21
C LEU A 459 -21.49 -13.94 18.25
N MET A 460 -22.01 -12.72 18.23
CA MET A 460 -21.61 -11.66 17.29
C MET A 460 -20.59 -10.68 17.88
N GLU A 461 -20.03 -10.97 19.06
CA GLU A 461 -19.04 -10.08 19.68
C GLU A 461 -17.76 -10.00 18.83
N PRO A 462 -17.17 -8.79 18.67
CA PRO A 462 -15.91 -8.63 17.94
C PRO A 462 -14.77 -9.49 18.49
N ALA A 463 -14.80 -9.83 19.78
CA ALA A 463 -13.84 -10.74 20.41
C ALA A 463 -13.83 -12.14 19.78
N HIS A 464 -14.92 -12.56 19.15
CA HIS A 464 -15.04 -13.86 18.50
C HIS A 464 -14.60 -13.88 17.03
N ALA A 465 -14.20 -12.73 16.46
CA ALA A 465 -13.82 -12.57 15.05
C ALA A 465 -12.85 -13.65 14.53
N LEU A 466 -11.82 -13.97 15.31
CA LEU A 466 -10.78 -14.93 14.93
C LEU A 466 -11.31 -16.37 14.84
N TRP A 467 -12.33 -16.72 15.62
CA TRP A 467 -12.90 -18.08 15.67
C TRP A 467 -13.89 -18.36 14.54
N TRP A 468 -14.41 -17.31 13.90
CA TRP A 468 -15.30 -17.45 12.75
C TRP A 468 -14.59 -18.01 11.52
N HIS A 469 -13.30 -17.72 11.35
CA HIS A 469 -12.55 -18.15 10.17
C HIS A 469 -12.42 -19.69 10.11
N PRO A 470 -11.94 -20.38 11.17
CA PRO A 470 -11.91 -21.85 11.19
C PRO A 470 -13.30 -22.48 11.07
N LEU A 471 -14.32 -21.90 11.72
CA LEU A 471 -15.68 -22.46 11.70
C LEU A 471 -16.29 -22.43 10.30
N ILE A 472 -16.28 -21.27 9.64
CA ILE A 472 -16.87 -21.12 8.30
C ILE A 472 -16.08 -21.96 7.28
N PHE A 473 -14.75 -21.97 7.41
CA PHE A 473 -13.93 -22.81 6.54
C PHE A 473 -14.23 -24.31 6.74
N LEU A 474 -14.39 -24.77 7.98
CA LEU A 474 -14.78 -26.15 8.28
C LEU A 474 -16.15 -26.51 7.69
N VAL A 475 -17.14 -25.63 7.84
CA VAL A 475 -18.49 -25.79 7.29
C VAL A 475 -18.42 -25.99 5.77
N ASP A 476 -17.67 -25.13 5.08
CA ASP A 476 -17.50 -25.21 3.63
C ASP A 476 -16.76 -26.48 3.19
N LEU A 477 -15.69 -26.82 3.91
CA LEU A 477 -14.85 -27.98 3.64
C LEU A 477 -15.60 -29.28 3.88
N TYR A 478 -16.38 -29.36 4.97
CA TYR A 478 -17.16 -30.54 5.31
C TYR A 478 -18.33 -30.73 4.35
N THR A 479 -19.04 -29.66 3.99
CA THR A 479 -20.06 -29.70 2.92
C THR A 479 -19.48 -30.26 1.62
N GLN A 480 -18.29 -29.81 1.22
CA GLN A 480 -17.61 -30.34 0.03
C GLN A 480 -17.25 -31.81 0.18
N SER A 481 -16.81 -32.25 1.36
CA SER A 481 -16.48 -33.66 1.61
C SER A 481 -17.71 -34.57 1.50
N LEU A 482 -18.88 -34.12 1.99
CA LEU A 482 -20.14 -34.88 1.93
C LEU A 482 -20.63 -35.13 0.49
N LEU A 483 -20.26 -34.26 -0.46
CA LEU A 483 -20.58 -34.47 -1.88
C LEU A 483 -19.79 -35.63 -2.51
N THR A 484 -18.59 -35.89 -2.00
CA THR A 484 -17.70 -36.94 -2.53
C THR A 484 -17.64 -38.19 -1.66
N MET A 485 -18.14 -38.12 -0.42
CA MET A 485 -18.14 -39.20 0.55
C MET A 485 -19.31 -40.17 0.26
N SER A 486 -19.02 -41.47 0.30
CA SER A 486 -20.03 -42.52 0.21
C SER A 486 -20.69 -42.78 1.57
N ASP A 487 -21.89 -43.38 1.59
CA ASP A 487 -22.59 -43.70 2.84
C ASP A 487 -21.77 -44.66 3.72
N ASP A 488 -21.16 -45.68 3.12
CA ASP A 488 -20.28 -46.61 3.84
C ASP A 488 -19.10 -45.88 4.49
N GLU A 489 -18.52 -44.91 3.79
CA GLU A 489 -17.45 -44.07 4.35
C GLU A 489 -17.98 -43.20 5.48
N PHE A 490 -19.16 -42.58 5.30
CA PHE A 490 -19.81 -41.68 6.26
C PHE A 490 -20.20 -42.38 7.58
N PHE A 491 -20.67 -43.61 7.54
CA PHE A 491 -21.03 -44.38 8.74
C PHE A 491 -19.85 -45.17 9.34
N SER A 492 -18.67 -45.14 8.70
CA SER A 492 -17.50 -45.88 9.20
C SER A 492 -16.73 -45.12 10.29
N ASN A 493 -16.46 -45.76 11.44
CA ASN A 493 -15.66 -45.13 12.50
C ASN A 493 -14.16 -44.97 12.17
N SER A 494 -13.66 -45.60 11.10
CA SER A 494 -12.24 -45.65 10.77
C SER A 494 -11.83 -44.81 9.56
N ARG A 495 -12.76 -44.51 8.65
CA ARG A 495 -12.48 -43.76 7.40
C ARG A 495 -13.12 -42.37 7.38
N THR A 496 -14.02 -42.05 8.30
CA THR A 496 -14.62 -40.73 8.38
C THR A 496 -13.65 -39.62 8.79
N SER A 497 -13.94 -38.44 8.24
CA SER A 497 -13.30 -37.19 8.64
C SER A 497 -13.81 -36.64 9.98
N LEU A 498 -14.90 -37.14 10.56
CA LEU A 498 -15.37 -36.85 11.92
C LEU A 498 -16.11 -38.08 12.43
N SER A 499 -15.93 -38.47 13.71
CA SER A 499 -16.74 -39.56 14.26
C SER A 499 -18.22 -39.16 14.33
N LEU A 500 -19.12 -40.13 14.39
CA LEU A 500 -20.56 -39.87 14.47
C LEU A 500 -20.92 -39.03 15.72
N ASP A 501 -20.28 -39.30 16.86
CA ASP A 501 -20.44 -38.48 18.07
C ASP A 501 -19.94 -37.04 17.86
N GLU A 502 -18.79 -36.87 17.19
CA GLU A 502 -18.25 -35.55 16.86
C GLU A 502 -19.20 -34.79 15.91
N LEU A 503 -19.82 -35.49 14.97
CA LEU A 503 -20.77 -34.96 14.01
C LEU A 503 -22.10 -34.55 14.65
N ILE A 504 -22.61 -35.33 15.60
CA ILE A 504 -23.81 -34.96 16.39
C ILE A 504 -23.54 -33.67 17.17
N LEU A 505 -22.37 -33.57 17.82
CA LEU A 505 -22.00 -32.36 18.56
C LEU A 505 -21.83 -31.17 17.63
N PHE A 506 -21.17 -31.38 16.48
CA PHE A 506 -20.95 -30.33 15.49
C PHE A 506 -22.27 -29.82 14.88
N SER A 507 -23.15 -30.72 14.43
CA SER A 507 -24.47 -30.37 13.88
C SER A 507 -25.34 -29.64 14.90
N ARG A 508 -25.37 -30.08 16.16
CA ARG A 508 -26.09 -29.36 17.23
C ARG A 508 -25.58 -27.93 17.41
N LYS A 509 -24.26 -27.73 17.38
CA LYS A 509 -23.67 -26.38 17.49
C LYS A 509 -24.00 -25.53 16.27
N LEU A 510 -23.86 -26.07 15.06
CA LEU A 510 -24.24 -25.38 13.83
C LEU A 510 -25.73 -24.97 13.84
N LEU A 511 -26.62 -25.84 14.33
CA LEU A 511 -28.05 -25.55 14.46
C LEU A 511 -28.31 -24.37 15.40
N ASN A 512 -27.69 -24.37 16.59
CA ASN A 512 -27.81 -23.28 17.55
C ASN A 512 -27.32 -21.95 16.96
N ILE A 513 -26.20 -21.97 16.22
CA ILE A 513 -25.64 -20.79 15.55
C ILE A 513 -26.58 -20.30 14.45
N ALA A 514 -27.03 -21.19 13.55
CA ALA A 514 -27.93 -20.84 12.46
C ALA A 514 -29.26 -20.27 12.97
N PHE A 515 -29.84 -20.88 14.01
CA PHE A 515 -31.06 -20.41 14.67
C PHE A 515 -30.85 -19.02 15.30
N THR A 516 -29.74 -18.82 16.00
CA THR A 516 -29.42 -17.52 16.60
C THR A 516 -29.24 -16.42 15.56
N LEU A 517 -28.55 -16.72 14.44
CA LEU A 517 -28.39 -15.79 13.33
C LEU A 517 -29.72 -15.48 12.66
N TYR A 518 -30.59 -16.48 12.47
CA TYR A 518 -31.94 -16.28 11.95
C TYR A 518 -32.74 -15.33 12.83
N TRP A 519 -32.76 -15.56 14.14
CA TRP A 519 -33.51 -14.74 15.09
C TRP A 519 -33.01 -13.28 15.18
N LYS A 520 -31.72 -13.06 14.92
CA LYS A 520 -31.09 -11.73 14.97
C LYS A 520 -31.13 -10.97 13.64
N GLU A 521 -31.39 -11.64 12.52
CA GLU A 521 -31.38 -11.01 11.18
C GLU A 521 -32.51 -9.98 10.98
N ASP A 522 -33.62 -10.12 11.72
CA ASP A 522 -34.71 -9.14 11.71
C ASP A 522 -34.33 -7.80 12.38
N GLN A 523 -33.16 -7.71 13.01
CA GLN A 523 -32.61 -6.46 13.55
C GLN A 523 -31.80 -5.75 12.46
N THR A 524 -32.24 -4.56 12.04
CA THR A 524 -31.67 -3.78 10.91
C THR A 524 -30.15 -3.62 10.90
N LYS A 525 -29.49 -3.62 12.07
CA LYS A 525 -28.02 -3.54 12.19
C LYS A 525 -27.29 -4.80 11.71
N VAL A 526 -27.89 -5.97 11.81
CA VAL A 526 -27.27 -7.27 11.47
C VAL A 526 -27.22 -7.52 9.96
N GLN A 527 -28.12 -6.89 9.19
CA GLN A 527 -28.18 -7.04 7.72
C GLN A 527 -27.09 -6.24 7.00
N GLU A 528 -26.66 -5.11 7.57
CA GLU A 528 -25.60 -4.26 7.01
C GLU A 528 -24.21 -4.61 7.55
N ASP A 529 -24.12 -5.09 8.79
CA ASP A 529 -22.85 -5.48 9.40
C ASP A 529 -22.30 -6.80 8.86
N GLY A 530 -20.99 -6.83 8.63
CA GLY A 530 -20.24 -8.04 8.26
C GLY A 530 -19.68 -8.77 9.48
N VAL A 531 -19.18 -9.99 9.27
CA VAL A 531 -18.37 -10.66 10.29
C VAL A 531 -17.06 -9.91 10.44
N SER A 532 -16.75 -9.45 11.65
CA SER A 532 -15.48 -8.78 11.96
C SER A 532 -14.28 -9.58 11.43
N GLY A 533 -13.45 -8.93 10.60
CA GLY A 533 -12.26 -9.55 10.00
C GLY A 533 -12.48 -10.30 8.68
N LEU A 534 -13.74 -10.54 8.27
CA LEU A 534 -14.10 -11.20 7.01
C LEU A 534 -14.92 -10.29 6.11
N ASN A 535 -14.71 -10.40 4.80
CA ASN A 535 -15.59 -9.75 3.83
C ASN A 535 -16.83 -10.62 3.54
N LEU A 536 -17.59 -10.94 4.59
CA LEU A 536 -18.76 -11.81 4.51
C LEU A 536 -19.88 -11.26 5.41
N LYS A 537 -21.10 -11.18 4.86
CA LYS A 537 -22.29 -10.78 5.61
C LYS A 537 -22.82 -11.92 6.47
N TRP A 538 -23.47 -11.59 7.58
CA TRP A 538 -24.08 -12.59 8.48
C TRP A 538 -25.11 -13.49 7.79
N GLY A 539 -25.90 -12.95 6.85
CA GLY A 539 -26.82 -13.75 6.04
C GLY A 539 -26.11 -14.85 5.24
N SER A 540 -24.97 -14.53 4.61
CA SER A 540 -24.16 -15.52 3.87
C SER A 540 -23.50 -16.56 4.77
N VAL A 541 -23.14 -16.19 6.01
CA VAL A 541 -22.67 -17.15 7.02
C VAL A 541 -23.77 -18.14 7.36
N ARG A 542 -24.98 -17.64 7.67
CA ARG A 542 -26.14 -18.49 7.98
C ARG A 542 -26.45 -19.45 6.84
N GLU A 543 -26.45 -18.97 5.60
CA GLU A 543 -26.69 -19.79 4.42
C GLU A 543 -25.68 -20.96 4.32
N ARG A 544 -24.39 -20.68 4.47
CA ARG A 544 -23.33 -21.72 4.46
C ARG A 544 -23.53 -22.75 5.55
N ILE A 545 -23.81 -22.31 6.78
CA ILE A 545 -24.07 -23.20 7.91
C ILE A 545 -25.31 -24.06 7.66
N THR A 546 -26.39 -23.45 7.18
CA THR A 546 -27.66 -24.15 6.91
C THR A 546 -27.49 -25.20 5.81
N ARG A 547 -26.73 -24.88 4.74
CA ARG A 547 -26.40 -25.83 3.68
C ARG A 547 -25.62 -27.04 4.21
N CYS A 548 -24.64 -26.81 5.08
CA CYS A 548 -23.91 -27.91 5.71
C CYS A 548 -24.81 -28.76 6.61
N LEU A 549 -25.71 -28.14 7.39
CA LEU A 549 -26.69 -28.87 8.20
C LEU A 549 -27.61 -29.75 7.36
N GLN A 550 -28.16 -29.19 6.28
CA GLN A 550 -29.00 -29.94 5.33
C GLN A 550 -28.24 -31.12 4.73
N ALA A 551 -26.99 -30.91 4.30
CA ALA A 551 -26.17 -31.98 3.76
C ALA A 551 -25.85 -33.08 4.79
N ILE A 552 -25.68 -32.73 6.06
CA ILE A 552 -25.49 -33.69 7.16
C ILE A 552 -26.76 -34.50 7.39
N HIS A 553 -27.92 -33.85 7.46
CA HIS A 553 -29.19 -34.50 7.77
C HIS A 553 -29.83 -35.25 6.60
N ALA A 554 -29.39 -35.00 5.37
CA ALA A 554 -29.81 -35.75 4.19
C ALA A 554 -29.16 -37.14 4.11
N ARG A 555 -28.04 -37.33 4.82
CA ARG A 555 -27.38 -38.63 5.02
C ARG A 555 -27.93 -39.27 6.29
#